data_AF-A0A3D5S5R9-F1
#
_entry.id   AF-A0A3D5S5R9-F1
#
_cell.length_a   1.000
_cell.length_b   1.000
_cell.length_c   1.000
_cell.angle_alpha   90.00
_cell.angle_beta   90.00
_cell.angle_gamma   90.00
#
_symmetry.space_group_name_H-M   'P 1'
#
loop_
_entity.id
_entity.type
_entity.pdbx_description
1 polymer ?
#
loop_
_entity_poly.entity_id
_entity_poly.type
_entity_poly.pdbx_seq_one_letter_code
_entity_poly.pdbx_strand_id
1 'polypeptide(L)' 'MGEEKVQLGEFEELVLLITAILHENAYGVKVLDEIESQTGRKANISGVHTALDRLGKKGYWRPF' A
#
# COMPACT_ATOMS: atom_id res chain seq x y z
N MET A 1 27.74 8.42 -2.73
CA MET A 1 26.58 8.46 -1.82
C MET A 1 25.76 7.25 -2.18
N GLY A 2 25.83 6.17 -1.40
CA GLY A 2 25.18 4.91 -1.75
C GLY A 2 23.67 5.08 -1.71
N GLU A 3 22.96 4.61 -2.74
CA GLU A 3 21.51 4.49 -2.66
C GLU A 3 21.20 3.48 -1.55
N GLU A 4 20.69 3.96 -0.42
CA GLU A 4 20.16 3.09 0.61
C GLU A 4 18.93 2.39 0.02
N LYS A 5 19.07 1.09 -0.24
CA LYS A 5 18.03 0.30 -0.90
C LYS A 5 16.86 0.19 0.06
N VAL A 6 15.84 1.02 -0.10
CA VAL A 6 14.65 1.00 0.75
C VAL A 6 13.97 -0.36 0.58
N GLN A 7 13.98 -1.17 1.63
CA GLN A 7 13.32 -2.48 1.61
C GLN A 7 11.84 -2.32 1.89
N LEU A 8 11.00 -2.85 1.01
CA LEU A 8 9.57 -3.01 1.22
C LEU A 8 9.31 -4.41 1.76
N GLY A 9 8.44 -4.53 2.76
CA GLY A 9 7.91 -5.84 3.14
C GLY A 9 6.86 -6.31 2.14
N GLU A 10 6.63 -7.62 2.02
CA GLU A 10 5.69 -8.21 1.05
C GLU A 10 4.28 -7.56 1.09
N PHE A 11 3.80 -7.22 2.29
CA PHE A 11 2.50 -6.57 2.43
C PHE A 11 2.52 -5.11 1.95
N GLU A 12 3.63 -4.40 2.12
CA GLU A 12 3.79 -3.04 1.59
C GLU A 12 3.87 -3.05 0.06
N GLU A 13 4.54 -4.05 -0.52
CA GLU A 13 4.59 -4.25 -1.97
C GLU A 13 3.19 -4.52 -2.54
N LEU A 14 2.41 -5.41 -1.89
CA LEU A 14 1.03 -5.66 -2.29
C LEU A 14 0.18 -4.39 -2.20
N VAL A 15 0.26 -3.66 -1.10
CA VAL A 15 -0.49 -2.40 -0.93
C VAL A 15 -0.09 -1.38 -1.99
N LEU A 16 1.20 -1.27 -2.32
CA LEU A 16 1.71 -0.37 -3.35
C LEU A 16 1.21 -0.75 -4.76
N LEU A 17 1.14 -2.04 -5.08
CA LEU A 17 0.59 -2.50 -6.36
C LEU A 17 -0.90 -2.18 -6.47
N ILE A 18 -1.66 -2.40 -5.40
CA ILE A 18 -3.09 -2.13 -5.39
C ILE A 18 -3.37 -0.62 -5.46
N THR A 19 -2.58 0.22 -4.77
CA THR A 19 -2.73 1.67 -4.91
C THR A 19 -2.38 2.15 -6.31
N ALA A 20 -1.39 1.54 -6.97
CA ALA A 20 -1.07 1.84 -8.37
C ALA A 20 -2.22 1.47 -9.33
N ILE A 21 -2.98 0.41 -9.05
CA ILE A 21 -4.18 0.03 -9.82
C ILE A 21 -5.32 1.03 -9.60
N LEU A 22 -5.50 1.51 -8.36
CA LEU A 22 -6.63 2.36 -7.98
C LEU A 22 -6.45 3.85 -8.34
N HIS A 23 -5.21 4.27 -8.66
CA HIS A 23 -4.86 5.66 -8.94
C HIS A 23 -5.38 6.62 -7.85
N GLU A 24 -6.18 7.62 -8.24
CA GLU A 24 -6.74 8.66 -7.37
C GLU A 24 -7.73 8.13 -6.32
N ASN A 25 -8.25 6.91 -6.51
CA ASN A 25 -9.23 6.30 -5.61
C ASN A 25 -8.60 5.50 -4.47
N ALA A 26 -7.28 5.55 -4.29
CA ALA A 26 -6.54 4.74 -3.33
C ALA A 26 -6.63 5.27 -1.88
N TYR A 27 -7.84 5.31 -1.31
CA TYR A 27 -8.06 5.51 0.12
C TYR A 27 -8.17 4.16 0.85
N GLY A 28 -7.86 4.13 2.15
CA GLY A 28 -7.63 2.88 2.91
C GLY A 28 -8.72 1.82 2.78
N VAL A 29 -10.00 2.21 2.79
CA VAL A 29 -11.13 1.28 2.61
C VAL A 29 -11.16 0.72 1.20
N LYS A 30 -10.95 1.54 0.17
CA LYS A 30 -10.94 1.06 -1.22
C LYS A 30 -9.76 0.12 -1.50
N VAL A 31 -8.60 0.41 -0.91
CA VAL A 31 -7.42 -0.47 -0.98
C VAL A 31 -7.69 -1.81 -0.30
N LEU A 32 -8.36 -1.81 0.86
CA LEU A 32 -8.76 -3.04 1.56
C LEU A 32 -9.69 -3.90 0.68
N ASP A 33 -10.76 -3.31 0.15
CA ASP A 33 -11.72 -4.01 -0.71
C ASP A 33 -11.05 -4.59 -1.97
N GLU A 34 -10.13 -3.84 -2.58
CA GLU A 34 -9.43 -4.27 -3.79
C GLU A 34 -8.42 -5.39 -3.50
N ILE A 35 -7.73 -5.37 -2.35
CA ILE A 35 -6.87 -6.49 -1.92
C ILE A 35 -7.69 -7.78 -1.83
N GLU A 36 -8.85 -7.72 -1.18
CA GLU A 36 -9.74 -8.89 -1.05
C GLU A 36 -10.25 -9.35 -2.41
N SER A 37 -10.69 -8.42 -3.27
CA SER A 37 -11.23 -8.73 -4.60
C SER A 37 -10.19 -9.36 -5.54
N GLN A 38 -8.94 -8.88 -5.52
CA GLN A 38 -7.90 -9.33 -6.46
C GLN A 38 -7.18 -10.59 -5.97
N THR A 39 -6.99 -10.72 -4.65
CA THR A 39 -6.11 -11.76 -4.09
C THR A 39 -6.83 -12.81 -3.26
N GLY A 40 -8.09 -12.57 -2.87
CA GLY A 40 -8.82 -13.40 -1.91
C GLY A 40 -8.24 -13.37 -0.49
N ARG A 41 -7.18 -12.59 -0.23
CA ARG A 41 -6.57 -12.47 1.10
C ARG A 41 -7.38 -11.49 1.92
N LYS A 42 -7.87 -11.94 3.08
CA LYS A 42 -8.44 -11.03 4.07
C LYS A 42 -7.33 -10.17 4.68
N ALA A 43 -7.49 -8.87 4.58
CA ALA A 43 -6.66 -7.89 5.27
C ALA A 43 -7.52 -7.15 6.32
N ASN A 44 -6.90 -6.28 7.10
CA ASN A 44 -7.64 -5.41 8.00
C ASN A 44 -7.27 -3.95 7.73
N ILE A 45 -8.22 -3.07 7.98
CA ILE A 45 -8.11 -1.64 7.67
C ILE A 45 -6.91 -0.99 8.39
N SER A 46 -6.63 -1.38 9.63
CA SER A 46 -5.48 -0.87 10.40
C SER A 46 -4.14 -1.24 9.76
N GLY A 47 -4.03 -2.47 9.24
CA GLY A 47 -2.84 -2.96 8.53
C GLY A 47 -2.62 -2.19 7.24
N VAL A 48 -3.68 -1.96 6.47
CA VAL A 48 -3.62 -1.14 5.25
C VAL A 48 -3.17 0.28 5.56
N HIS A 49 -3.77 0.94 6.56
CA HIS A 49 -3.33 2.29 6.98
C HIS A 49 -1.87 2.31 7.42
N THR A 50 -1.44 1.32 8.19
CA THR A 50 -0.04 1.23 8.64
C THR A 50 0.91 1.05 7.46
N ALA A 51 0.55 0.25 6.46
CA ALA A 51 1.35 0.05 5.26
C ALA A 51 1.43 1.34 4.41
N LEU A 52 0.29 2.02 4.21
CA LEU A 52 0.26 3.31 3.51
C LEU A 52 1.11 4.37 4.22
N ASP A 53 1.02 4.48 5.55
CA ASP A 53 1.86 5.40 6.33
C ASP A 53 3.35 5.12 6.16
N ARG A 54 3.77 3.84 6.20
CA ARG A 54 5.17 3.46 5.96
C ARG A 54 5.61 3.73 4.52
N LEU A 55 4.77 3.43 3.52
CA LEU A 55 5.03 3.76 2.12
C LEU A 55 5.16 5.28 1.92
N GLY A 56 4.37 6.07 2.64
CA GLY A 56 4.46 7.53 2.65
C GLY A 56 5.78 8.04 3.23
N LYS A 57 6.18 7.51 4.38
CA LYS A 57 7.48 7.82 5.00
C LYS A 57 8.67 7.44 4.10
N LYS A 58 8.52 6.40 3.28
CA LYS A 58 9.50 5.94 2.31
C LYS A 58 9.43 6.67 0.95
N GLY A 59 8.44 7.54 0.74
CA GLY A 59 8.27 8.32 -0.50
C GLY A 59 7.57 7.59 -1.66
N TYR A 60 7.01 6.40 -1.43
CA TYR A 60 6.32 5.62 -2.47
C TYR A 60 4.83 5.92 -2.60
N TRP A 61 4.24 6.55 -1.58
CA TRP A 61 2.82 6.92 -1.58
C TRP A 61 2.65 8.34 -1.06
N ARG A 62 1.68 9.07 -1.61
CA ARG A 62 1.19 10.31 -1.00
C ARG A 62 -0.33 10.28 -1.02
N PRO A 63 -1.00 10.61 0.09
CA PRO A 63 -2.42 10.91 0.03
C PRO A 63 -2.60 12.11 -0.90
N PHE A 64 -3.60 12.02 -1.79
CA PHE A 64 -4.02 13.12 -2.65
C PHE A 64 -4.69 14.21 -1.82
#